data_AF-A0A529T3W3-F1
#
_entry.id   AF-A0A529T3W3-F1
#
_cell.length_a   1.000
_cell.length_b   1.000
_cell.length_c   1.000
_cell.angle_alpha   90.00
_cell.angle_beta   90.00
_cell.angle_gamma   90.00
#
_symmetry.space_group_name_H-M   'P 1'
#
loop_
_entity.id
_entity.type
_entity.pdbx_description
1 polymer ?
#
loop_
_entity_poly.entity_id
_entity_poly.type
_entity_poly.pdbx_seq_one_letter_code
_entity_poly.pdbx_strand_id
1 'polypeptide(L)'
;MQTNFSAAQLADPHVAESEKILRKCVHCGFCTATCPTYVTLGNELDSPRGRIYLIKDMLENGRPADKEIVTHIDRCLSCLACMTTCPSGVNYMHLVDHARAHIHQTYKRPLIDRLTRAVLAFVLPYPSRFRAALKLAGLGRPFIGLFD
;
A
#
# COMPACT_ATOMS: atom_id res chain seq x y z
N MET A 1 -19.29 -2.27 7.70
CA MET A 1 -19.73 -2.26 6.29
C MET A 1 -20.06 -3.68 5.86
N GLN A 2 -20.95 -3.84 4.88
CA GLN A 2 -21.31 -5.16 4.35
C GLN A 2 -20.14 -5.75 3.57
N THR A 3 -19.90 -7.05 3.75
CA THR A 3 -18.95 -7.83 2.96
C THR A 3 -19.60 -9.07 2.36
N ASN A 4 -19.12 -9.48 1.19
CA ASN A 4 -19.69 -10.59 0.40
C ASN A 4 -18.62 -11.64 0.02
N PHE A 5 -17.88 -12.17 1.01
CA PHE A 5 -16.92 -13.25 0.77
C PHE A 5 -17.61 -14.62 0.74
N SER A 6 -17.16 -15.49 -0.17
CA SER A 6 -17.62 -16.89 -0.20
C SER A 6 -17.03 -17.72 0.94
N ALA A 7 -17.71 -18.81 1.33
CA ALA A 7 -17.22 -19.72 2.36
C ALA A 7 -15.84 -20.33 2.01
N ALA A 8 -15.56 -20.54 0.72
CA ALA A 8 -14.27 -21.03 0.25
C ALA A 8 -13.15 -19.99 0.46
N GLN A 9 -13.42 -18.71 0.19
CA GLN A 9 -12.47 -17.62 0.44
C GLN A 9 -12.18 -17.46 1.94
N LEU A 10 -13.19 -17.61 2.80
CA LEU A 10 -13.05 -17.50 4.26
C LEU A 10 -12.32 -18.70 4.89
N ALA A 11 -12.03 -19.76 4.14
CA ALA A 11 -11.15 -20.83 4.60
C ALA A 11 -9.69 -20.36 4.70
N ASP A 12 -9.30 -19.32 3.97
CA ASP A 12 -8.00 -18.67 4.14
C ASP A 12 -8.02 -17.76 5.38
N PRO A 13 -7.14 -18.00 6.38
CA PRO A 13 -7.06 -17.18 7.59
C PRO A 13 -6.83 -15.69 7.33
N HIS A 14 -6.08 -15.32 6.28
CA HIS A 14 -5.78 -13.93 5.95
C HIS A 14 -7.01 -13.20 5.40
N VAL A 15 -7.80 -13.89 4.58
CA VAL A 15 -9.07 -13.38 4.06
C VAL A 15 -10.09 -13.25 5.18
N ALA A 16 -10.21 -14.26 6.04
CA ALA A 16 -11.11 -14.23 7.20
C ALA A 16 -10.78 -13.07 8.15
N GLU A 17 -9.50 -12.81 8.43
CA GLU A 17 -9.10 -11.67 9.25
C GLU A 17 -9.40 -10.34 8.57
N SER A 18 -9.15 -10.25 7.26
CA SER A 18 -9.47 -9.04 6.49
C SER A 18 -10.97 -8.76 6.48
N GLU A 19 -11.82 -9.78 6.36
CA GLU A 19 -13.27 -9.61 6.45
C GLU A 19 -13.67 -9.00 7.81
N LYS A 20 -13.14 -9.52 8.93
CA LYS A 20 -13.42 -8.98 10.26
C LYS A 20 -13.02 -7.51 10.37
N ILE A 21 -11.87 -7.14 9.83
CA ILE A 21 -11.39 -5.75 9.83
C ILE A 21 -12.30 -4.87 8.96
N LEU A 22 -12.63 -5.33 7.75
CA LEU A 22 -13.51 -4.64 6.80
C LEU A 22 -14.87 -4.36 7.46
N ARG A 23 -15.50 -5.36 8.09
CA ARG A 23 -16.82 -5.21 8.73
C ARG A 23 -16.87 -4.11 9.80
N LYS A 24 -15.75 -3.78 10.47
CA LYS A 24 -15.66 -2.70 11.45
C LYS A 24 -15.80 -1.30 10.86
N CYS A 25 -15.45 -1.09 9.58
CA CYS A 25 -15.54 0.23 8.97
C CYS A 25 -17.01 0.67 8.83
N VAL A 26 -17.35 1.83 9.38
CA VAL A 26 -18.71 2.43 9.29
C VAL A 26 -18.77 3.64 8.35
N HIS A 27 -17.73 3.88 7.56
CA HIS A 27 -17.64 4.99 6.60
C HIS A 27 -17.77 6.41 7.20
N CYS A 28 -17.50 6.58 8.50
CA CYS A 28 -17.61 7.87 9.20
C CYS A 28 -16.65 8.97 8.72
N GLY A 29 -15.54 8.62 8.08
CA GLY A 29 -14.63 9.58 7.46
C GLY A 29 -13.58 10.22 8.39
N PHE A 30 -13.57 9.97 9.70
CA PHE A 30 -12.55 10.55 10.62
C PHE A 30 -11.10 10.31 10.18
N CYS A 31 -10.85 9.17 9.55
CA CYS A 31 -9.53 8.83 9.02
C CYS A 31 -9.04 9.74 7.89
N THR A 32 -9.91 10.45 7.17
CA THR A 32 -9.52 11.25 6.00
C THR A 32 -8.76 12.51 6.43
N ALA A 33 -9.25 13.20 7.47
CA ALA A 33 -8.65 14.44 7.98
C ALA A 33 -7.22 14.26 8.52
N THR A 34 -6.86 13.05 8.97
CA THR A 34 -5.52 12.76 9.51
C THR A 34 -4.58 12.11 8.48
N CYS A 35 -5.10 11.70 7.32
CA CYS A 35 -4.30 11.01 6.32
C CYS A 35 -3.50 12.02 5.47
N PRO A 36 -2.16 12.04 5.56
CA PRO A 36 -1.37 13.05 4.85
C PRO A 36 -1.52 12.94 3.33
N THR A 37 -1.63 11.73 2.78
CA THR A 37 -1.78 11.55 1.33
C THR A 37 -3.09 12.10 0.82
N TYR A 38 -4.18 11.94 1.58
CA TYR A 38 -5.47 12.52 1.21
C TYR A 38 -5.46 14.04 1.35
N VAL A 39 -4.96 14.58 2.46
CA VAL A 39 -4.95 16.03 2.71
C VAL A 39 -4.10 16.77 1.67
N THR A 40 -3.02 16.17 1.19
CA THR A 40 -2.17 16.74 0.14
C THR A 40 -2.75 16.58 -1.26
N LEU A 41 -3.28 15.40 -1.61
CA LEU A 41 -3.69 15.09 -2.99
C LEU A 41 -5.17 15.38 -3.27
N GLY A 42 -6.01 15.48 -2.24
CA GLY A 42 -7.46 15.70 -2.36
C GLY A 42 -8.24 14.54 -3.00
N ASN A 43 -7.59 13.43 -3.36
CA ASN A 43 -8.22 12.29 -4.00
C ASN A 43 -8.77 11.31 -2.95
N GLU A 44 -10.09 11.09 -2.92
CA GLU A 44 -10.73 10.17 -1.97
C GLU A 44 -10.19 8.73 -2.06
N LEU A 45 -9.73 8.26 -3.23
CA LEU A 45 -9.10 6.95 -3.36
C LEU A 45 -7.76 6.84 -2.60
N ASP A 46 -7.09 7.97 -2.34
CA ASP A 46 -5.90 8.06 -1.49
C ASP A 46 -6.20 8.25 0.00
N SER A 47 -7.49 8.36 0.36
CA SER A 47 -7.95 8.35 1.75
C SER A 47 -7.91 6.94 2.34
N PRO A 48 -7.73 6.77 3.66
CA PRO A 48 -7.73 5.44 4.28
C PRO A 48 -9.07 4.72 4.06
N ARG A 49 -10.18 5.48 4.07
CA ARG A 49 -11.52 4.95 3.77
C ARG A 49 -11.63 4.52 2.30
N GLY A 50 -11.15 5.33 1.36
CA GLY A 50 -11.13 4.98 -0.05
C GLY A 50 -10.30 3.72 -0.30
N ARG A 51 -9.13 3.63 0.31
CA ARG A 51 -8.28 2.43 0.25
C ARG A 51 -8.95 1.20 0.84
N ILE A 52 -9.62 1.32 1.99
CA ILE A 52 -10.42 0.21 2.55
C ILE A 52 -11.44 -0.30 1.53
N TYR A 53 -12.10 0.60 0.80
CA TYR A 53 -13.06 0.24 -0.23
C TYR A 53 -12.39 -0.48 -1.42
N LEU A 54 -11.26 0.03 -1.91
CA LEU A 54 -10.48 -0.61 -2.97
C LEU A 54 -9.99 -2.01 -2.55
N ILE A 55 -9.52 -2.16 -1.32
CA ILE A 55 -9.05 -3.45 -0.79
C ILE A 55 -10.22 -4.43 -0.69
N LYS A 56 -11.37 -3.99 -0.18
CA LYS A 56 -12.60 -4.80 -0.11
C LYS A 56 -12.98 -5.31 -1.49
N ASP A 57 -13.12 -4.42 -2.47
CA ASP A 57 -13.49 -4.79 -3.84
C ASP A 57 -12.51 -5.78 -4.46
N MET A 58 -11.21 -5.55 -4.28
CA MET A 58 -10.15 -6.42 -4.79
C MET A 58 -10.23 -7.83 -4.18
N LEU A 59 -10.37 -7.92 -2.86
CA LEU A 59 -10.35 -9.20 -2.13
C LEU A 59 -11.67 -9.98 -2.29
N GLU A 60 -12.83 -9.32 -2.23
CA GLU A 60 -14.13 -9.99 -2.38
C GLU A 60 -14.28 -10.65 -3.74
N ASN A 61 -13.89 -9.93 -4.80
CA ASN A 61 -13.98 -10.44 -6.15
C ASN A 61 -12.83 -11.39 -6.51
N GLY A 62 -11.85 -11.58 -5.62
CA GLY A 62 -10.65 -12.38 -5.87
C GLY A 62 -9.89 -11.94 -7.14
N ARG A 63 -10.04 -10.67 -7.54
CA ARG A 63 -9.55 -10.19 -8.83
C ARG A 63 -8.09 -9.77 -8.75
N PRO A 64 -7.31 -9.89 -9.82
CA PRO A 64 -5.98 -9.30 -9.89
C PRO A 64 -6.05 -7.79 -9.66
N ALA A 65 -5.04 -7.25 -8.96
CA ALA A 65 -4.95 -5.81 -8.78
C ALA A 65 -4.69 -5.11 -10.14
N ASP A 66 -5.39 -4.02 -10.39
CA ASP A 66 -5.15 -3.16 -11.55
C ASP A 66 -4.19 -2.00 -11.20
N LYS A 67 -3.78 -1.24 -12.21
CA LYS A 67 -2.84 -0.11 -12.04
C LYS A 67 -3.40 0.96 -11.09
N GLU A 68 -4.71 1.18 -11.07
CA GLU A 68 -5.34 2.22 -10.26
C GLU A 68 -5.31 1.84 -8.78
N ILE A 69 -5.75 0.62 -8.45
CA ILE A 69 -5.64 0.06 -7.08
C ILE A 69 -4.19 0.12 -6.62
N VAL A 70 -3.25 -0.38 -7.43
CA VAL A 70 -1.83 -0.39 -7.05
C VAL A 70 -1.32 1.01 -6.77
N THR A 71 -1.68 1.99 -7.59
CA THR A 71 -1.28 3.39 -7.40
C THR A 71 -1.77 3.92 -6.05
N HIS A 72 -3.05 3.73 -5.74
CA HIS A 72 -3.63 4.25 -4.50
C HIS A 72 -3.12 3.52 -3.26
N ILE A 73 -2.96 2.20 -3.31
CA ILE A 73 -2.43 1.41 -2.18
C ILE A 73 -0.94 1.70 -1.94
N ASP A 74 -0.12 1.84 -3.00
CA ASP A 74 1.31 2.12 -2.87
C ASP A 74 1.60 3.55 -2.39
N ARG A 75 0.68 4.50 -2.60
CA ARG A 75 0.76 5.84 -2.00
C ARG A 75 0.59 5.83 -0.49
N CYS A 76 0.17 4.73 0.12
CA CYS A 76 0.09 4.61 1.57
C CYS A 76 1.48 4.64 2.21
N LEU A 77 1.77 5.71 2.96
CA LEU A 77 3.02 5.87 3.70
C LEU A 77 3.16 4.92 4.90
N SER A 78 2.09 4.20 5.27
CA SER A 78 2.05 3.35 6.46
C SER A 78 2.37 4.09 7.77
N CYS A 79 1.96 5.36 7.87
CA CYS A 79 2.13 6.18 9.08
C CYS A 79 1.14 5.85 10.22
N LEU A 80 0.10 5.06 9.93
CA LEU A 80 -0.91 4.56 10.89
C LEU A 80 -1.76 5.62 11.62
N ALA A 81 -1.68 6.91 11.26
CA ALA A 81 -2.52 7.96 11.84
C ALA A 81 -4.03 7.67 11.72
N CYS A 82 -4.44 6.99 10.64
CA CYS A 82 -5.82 6.55 10.44
C CYS A 82 -6.34 5.59 11.52
N MET A 83 -5.48 4.78 12.15
CA MET A 83 -5.87 3.83 13.18
C MET A 83 -6.10 4.51 14.52
N THR A 84 -5.24 5.47 14.89
CA THR A 84 -5.35 6.19 16.17
C THR A 84 -6.59 7.06 16.25
N THR A 85 -7.06 7.60 15.12
CA THR A 85 -8.27 8.41 15.06
C THR A 85 -9.56 7.60 14.86
N CYS A 86 -9.47 6.32 14.47
CA CYS A 86 -10.64 5.55 14.07
C CYS A 86 -11.51 5.19 15.28
N PRO A 87 -12.75 5.72 15.41
CA PRO A 87 -13.62 5.38 16.52
C PRO A 87 -14.11 3.92 16.46
N SER A 88 -14.08 3.31 15.27
CA SER A 88 -14.52 1.93 15.04
C SER A 88 -13.41 0.90 15.19
N GLY A 89 -12.17 1.32 15.49
CA GLY A 89 -11.05 0.41 15.70
C GLY A 89 -10.70 -0.46 14.48
N VAL A 90 -10.76 0.10 13.27
CA VAL A 90 -10.33 -0.58 12.05
C VAL A 90 -8.82 -0.79 12.11
N ASN A 91 -8.37 -2.05 12.11
CA ASN A 91 -6.94 -2.39 12.08
C ASN A 91 -6.40 -2.28 10.65
N TYR A 92 -6.18 -1.03 10.21
CA TYR A 92 -5.75 -0.74 8.85
C TYR A 92 -4.39 -1.37 8.50
N MET A 93 -3.48 -1.52 9.48
CA MET A 93 -2.15 -2.11 9.27
C MET A 93 -2.24 -3.51 8.68
N HIS A 94 -2.99 -4.42 9.31
CA HIS A 94 -3.14 -5.78 8.79
C HIS A 94 -3.87 -5.83 7.45
N LEU A 95 -4.86 -4.95 7.25
CA LEU A 95 -5.61 -4.89 6.01
C LEU A 95 -4.74 -4.46 4.82
N VAL A 96 -3.91 -3.42 4.99
CA VAL A 96 -3.02 -2.93 3.92
C VAL A 96 -1.90 -3.91 3.63
N ASP A 97 -1.41 -4.65 4.63
CA ASP A 97 -0.39 -5.68 4.43
C ASP A 97 -0.92 -6.84 3.60
N HIS A 98 -2.14 -7.32 3.90
CA HIS A 98 -2.77 -8.35 3.08
C HIS A 98 -3.03 -7.87 1.65
N ALA A 99 -3.49 -6.63 1.48
CA ALA A 99 -3.66 -6.03 0.16
C ALA A 99 -2.35 -5.97 -0.64
N ARG A 100 -1.24 -5.58 0.00
CA ARG A 100 0.09 -5.53 -0.64
C ARG A 100 0.61 -6.92 -1.00
N ALA A 101 0.34 -7.93 -0.18
CA ALA A 101 0.66 -9.32 -0.50
C ALA A 101 -0.10 -9.80 -1.74
N HIS A 102 -1.41 -9.53 -1.81
CA HIS A 102 -2.23 -9.83 -2.98
C HIS A 102 -1.76 -9.10 -4.24
N ILE A 103 -1.43 -7.82 -4.13
CA ILE A 103 -0.84 -7.03 -5.22
C ILE A 103 0.47 -7.64 -5.69
N HIS A 104 1.35 -8.05 -4.78
CA HIS A 104 2.63 -8.66 -5.13
C HIS A 104 2.46 -9.97 -5.92
N GLN A 105 1.43 -10.76 -5.60
CA GLN A 105 1.15 -12.01 -6.28
C GLN A 105 0.45 -11.82 -7.63
N THR A 106 -0.41 -10.80 -7.76
CA THR A 106 -1.32 -10.68 -8.90
C THR A 106 -0.93 -9.58 -9.90
N TYR A 107 -0.11 -8.61 -9.52
CA TYR A 107 0.24 -7.47 -10.37
C TYR A 107 1.69 -7.49 -10.85
N LYS A 108 1.88 -7.46 -12.18
CA LYS A 108 3.20 -7.38 -12.81
C LYS A 108 3.67 -5.93 -12.90
N ARG A 109 4.55 -5.52 -11.99
CA ARG A 109 5.15 -4.17 -11.97
C ARG A 109 6.02 -3.89 -13.22
N PRO A 110 6.11 -2.63 -13.67
CA PRO A 110 7.02 -2.20 -14.73
C PRO A 110 8.47 -2.65 -14.49
N LEU A 111 9.25 -2.79 -15.57
CA LEU A 111 10.64 -3.25 -15.48
C LEU A 111 11.50 -2.34 -14.60
N ILE A 112 11.34 -1.02 -14.74
CA ILE A 112 12.07 -0.02 -13.96
C ILE A 112 11.78 -0.20 -12.46
N ASP A 113 10.51 -0.29 -12.07
CA ASP A 113 10.12 -0.51 -10.66
C ASP A 113 10.74 -1.77 -10.07
N ARG A 114 10.74 -2.87 -10.84
CA ARG A 114 11.33 -4.14 -10.41
C ARG A 114 12.84 -4.03 -10.26
N LEU A 115 13.52 -3.37 -11.20
CA LEU A 115 14.95 -3.15 -11.13
C LEU A 115 15.32 -2.26 -9.94
N THR A 116 14.63 -1.13 -9.75
CA THR A 116 14.86 -0.22 -8.63
C THR A 116 14.70 -0.93 -7.29
N ARG A 117 13.61 -1.70 -7.11
CA ARG A 117 13.39 -2.47 -5.88
C ARG A 117 14.46 -3.54 -5.66
N ALA A 118 14.88 -4.24 -6.72
CA ALA A 118 15.95 -5.23 -6.64
C ALA A 118 17.30 -4.61 -6.24
N VAL A 119 17.64 -3.46 -6.82
CA VAL A 119 18.85 -2.70 -6.46
C VAL A 119 18.79 -2.26 -4.99
N LEU A 120 17.68 -1.67 -4.56
CA LEU A 120 17.51 -1.25 -3.16
C LEU A 120 17.62 -2.43 -2.19
N ALA A 121 16.99 -3.57 -2.50
CA ALA A 121 17.07 -4.79 -1.69
C ALA A 121 18.49 -5.38 -1.65
N PHE A 122 19.26 -5.25 -2.73
CA PHE A 122 20.64 -5.72 -2.80
C PHE A 122 21.64 -4.81 -2.07
N VAL A 123 21.38 -3.50 -2.06
CA VAL A 123 22.32 -2.46 -1.57
C VAL A 123 22.04 -2.06 -0.13
N LEU A 124 20.78 -1.70 0.22
CA LEU A 124 20.45 -1.08 1.51
C LEU A 124 20.78 -1.94 2.75
N PRO A 125 20.57 -3.27 2.76
CA PRO A 125 20.85 -4.09 3.94
C PRO A 125 22.34 -4.25 4.26
N TYR A 126 23.24 -3.89 3.34
CA TYR A 126 24.67 -4.17 3.43
C TYR A 126 25.49 -2.88 3.45
N PRO A 127 26.02 -2.45 4.61
CA PRO A 127 26.69 -1.15 4.75
C PRO A 127 27.88 -0.93 3.81
N SER A 128 28.64 -1.99 3.48
CA SER A 128 29.76 -1.89 2.53
C SER A 128 29.30 -1.57 1.11
N ARG A 129 28.23 -2.24 0.63
CA ARG A 129 27.62 -2.00 -0.68
C ARG A 129 27.03 -0.61 -0.76
N PHE A 130 26.30 -0.19 0.28
CA PHE A 130 25.72 1.14 0.35
C PHE A 130 26.79 2.24 0.33
N ARG A 131 27.87 2.10 1.10
CA ARG A 131 29.00 3.06 1.07
C ARG A 131 29.68 3.13 -0.30
N ALA A 132 29.90 1.98 -0.94
CA ALA A 132 30.46 1.94 -2.30
C ALA A 132 29.53 2.64 -3.30
N ALA A 133 28.22 2.37 -3.23
CA ALA A 133 27.21 3.03 -4.06
C ALA A 133 27.22 4.55 -3.88
N LEU A 134 27.32 5.05 -2.65
CA LEU A 134 27.41 6.49 -2.38
C LEU A 134 28.70 7.13 -2.93
N LYS A 135 29.84 6.46 -2.81
CA LYS A 135 31.10 6.94 -3.41
C LYS A 135 31.01 7.03 -4.93
N LEU A 136 30.40 6.03 -5.56
CA LEU A 136 30.17 6.00 -7.00
C LEU A 136 29.12 7.03 -7.44
N ALA A 137 28.08 7.27 -6.64
CA ALA A 137 27.07 8.29 -6.92
C ALA A 137 27.68 9.70 -7.02
N GLY A 138 28.79 9.95 -6.31
CA GLY A 138 29.56 11.20 -6.44
C GLY A 138 30.10 11.44 -7.86
N LEU A 139 30.36 10.38 -8.64
CA LEU A 139 30.77 10.48 -10.05
C LEU A 139 29.61 10.90 -10.97
N GLY A 140 28.37 10.78 -10.52
CA GLY A 140 27.18 11.23 -11.24
C GLY A 140 26.87 12.72 -11.10
N ARG A 141 27.60 13.45 -10.24
CA ARG A 141 27.48 14.91 -10.05
C ARG A 141 27.41 15.75 -11.34
N PRO A 142 28.22 15.52 -12.39
CA PRO A 142 28.14 16.32 -13.61
C PRO A 142 26.82 16.16 -14.37
N PHE A 143 26.02 15.13 -14.09
CA PHE A 143 24.74 14.87 -14.77
C PHE A 143 23.52 15.40 -14.00
N ILE A 144 23.72 16.19 -12.94
CA ILE A 144 22.62 16.73 -12.11
C ILE A 144 21.66 17.60 -12.95
N GLY A 145 22.16 18.39 -13.90
CA GLY A 145 21.32 19.25 -14.75
C GLY A 145 20.59 18.55 -15.90
N LEU A 146 20.64 17.22 -15.98
CA LEU A 146 19.95 16.45 -17.04
C LEU A 146 18.48 16.11 -16.67
N PHE A 147 18.07 16.39 -15.43
CA PHE A 147 16.75 16.03 -14.89
C PHE A 147 15.90 17.25 -14.47
N ASP A 148 16.29 18.46 -14.88
CA ASP A 148 15.48 19.68 -14.80
C ASP A 148 14.49 19.78 -15.98
#